data_AF-A0A7S3AR22-F1
#
_entry.id   AF-A0A7S3AR22-F1
#
_cell.length_a   1.000
_cell.length_b   1.000
_cell.length_c   1.000
_cell.angle_alpha   90.00
_cell.angle_beta   90.00
_cell.angle_gamma   90.00
#
_symmetry.space_group_name_H-M   'P 1'
#
loop_
_entity.id
_entity.type
_entity.pdbx_description
1 polymer ?
#
loop_
_entity_poly.entity_id
_entity_poly.type
_entity_poly.pdbx_seq_one_letter_code
_entity_poly.pdbx_strand_id
1 'polypeptide(L)'
;MVAAIALAGVTYRLGRSLYVSLTNSCNAVSLQQSRGPGFAISGDFSPLPVGCEPDAQAVADAVRQAFETSPGVFGNIVFAGAGDPLLRLHVLESSAQLIRDQYDGVQLRVNTNGLIANSGAADTAARLHSVGVSTVSVALMTADPEQYSALMKPEKLRLSPGFSLQLGHQQVCGFVSACIAAGLNVECTAVRSPEVDIGAAEALAGELGASFRARSWHPP
;
A
#
# COMPACT_ATOMS: atom_id res chain seq x y z
N MET A 1 -22.48 26.34 7.37
CA MET A 1 -21.79 25.03 7.42
C MET A 1 -21.75 24.52 5.98
N VAL A 2 -20.61 24.69 5.30
CA VAL A 2 -20.47 24.25 3.90
C VAL A 2 -20.32 22.73 3.96
N ALA A 3 -21.22 21.99 3.32
CA ALA A 3 -21.05 20.55 3.19
C ALA A 3 -19.71 20.30 2.48
N ALA A 4 -18.78 19.62 3.15
CA ALA A 4 -17.55 19.19 2.52
C ALA A 4 -17.94 18.32 1.32
N ILE A 5 -17.59 18.75 0.11
CA ILE A 5 -17.79 17.95 -1.09
C ILE A 5 -16.86 16.75 -0.93
N ALA A 6 -17.44 15.58 -0.72
CA ALA A 6 -16.69 14.33 -0.64
C ALA A 6 -15.92 14.15 -1.96
N LEU A 7 -14.59 14.13 -1.87
CA LEU A 7 -13.75 13.91 -3.02
C LEU A 7 -13.96 12.47 -3.52
N ALA A 8 -14.38 12.31 -4.77
CA ALA A 8 -14.64 11.00 -5.36
C ALA A 8 -13.37 10.14 -5.38
N GLY A 9 -13.52 8.82 -5.22
CA GLY A 9 -12.41 7.86 -5.28
C GLY A 9 -11.48 7.82 -4.06
N VAL A 10 -11.72 8.65 -3.03
CA VAL A 10 -10.93 8.62 -1.79
C VAL A 10 -11.15 7.34 -1.01
N THR A 11 -12.38 6.82 -0.96
CA THR A 11 -12.66 5.53 -0.35
C THR A 11 -13.40 4.60 -1.29
N TYR A 12 -13.22 3.30 -1.08
CA TYR A 12 -13.97 2.23 -1.74
C TYR A 12 -14.02 1.01 -0.82
N ARG A 13 -14.94 0.10 -1.07
CA ARG A 13 -15.19 -1.03 -0.18
C ARG A 13 -14.85 -2.36 -0.84
N LEU A 14 -14.09 -3.19 -0.12
CA LEU A 14 -13.92 -4.61 -0.43
C LEU A 14 -14.30 -5.46 0.78
N GLY A 15 -15.41 -6.19 0.68
CA GLY A 15 -15.91 -7.03 1.77
C GLY A 15 -16.26 -6.23 3.02
N ARG A 16 -15.50 -6.43 4.10
CA ARG A 16 -15.64 -5.76 5.41
C ARG A 16 -14.53 -4.75 5.70
N SER A 17 -13.75 -4.39 4.69
CA SER A 17 -12.66 -3.43 4.81
C SER A 17 -12.99 -2.18 3.99
N LEU A 18 -12.73 -1.02 4.58
CA LEU A 18 -12.75 0.25 3.87
C LEU A 18 -11.35 0.53 3.34
N TYR A 19 -11.23 0.77 2.05
CA TYR A 19 -9.95 1.12 1.43
C TYR A 19 -9.88 2.63 1.23
N VAL A 20 -8.68 3.18 1.38
CA VAL A 20 -8.41 4.61 1.30
C VAL A 20 -7.31 4.87 0.27
N SER A 21 -7.63 5.65 -0.75
CA SER A 21 -6.71 6.13 -1.79
C SER A 21 -6.08 7.46 -1.37
N LEU A 22 -4.75 7.52 -1.35
CA LEU A 22 -4.03 8.77 -1.07
C LEU A 22 -3.45 9.42 -2.33
N THR A 23 -3.07 8.60 -3.30
CA THR A 23 -2.41 9.03 -4.55
C THR A 23 -2.68 8.02 -5.66
N ASN A 24 -2.58 8.48 -6.91
CA ASN A 24 -2.51 7.61 -8.09
C ASN A 24 -1.06 7.36 -8.55
N SER A 25 -0.06 7.96 -7.89
CA SER A 25 1.35 7.88 -8.27
C SER A 25 2.01 6.62 -7.70
N CYS A 26 2.94 6.03 -8.45
CA CYS A 26 3.81 4.95 -7.99
C CYS A 26 5.27 5.25 -8.38
N ASN A 27 6.20 4.75 -7.56
CA ASN A 27 7.64 4.71 -7.85
C ASN A 27 8.10 3.35 -8.42
N ALA A 28 7.15 2.45 -8.68
CA ALA A 28 7.32 1.15 -9.32
C ALA A 28 6.04 0.80 -10.10
N VAL A 29 6.01 -0.33 -10.80
CA VAL A 29 4.77 -0.85 -11.42
C VAL A 29 3.66 -0.96 -10.36
N SER A 30 2.47 -0.46 -10.68
CA SER A 30 1.36 -0.40 -9.73
C SER A 30 0.79 -1.79 -9.42
N LEU A 31 0.03 -1.90 -8.32
CA LEU A 31 -0.67 -3.13 -7.95
C LEU A 31 -1.63 -3.63 -9.05
N GLN A 32 -2.22 -2.71 -9.81
CA GLN A 32 -3.10 -3.10 -10.91
C GLN A 32 -2.30 -3.71 -12.06
N GLN A 33 -1.24 -3.02 -12.48
CA GLN A 33 -0.39 -3.43 -13.60
C GLN A 33 0.36 -4.73 -13.30
N SER A 34 0.82 -4.93 -12.05
CA SER A 34 1.55 -6.13 -11.65
C SER A 34 0.70 -7.40 -11.65
N ARG A 35 -0.64 -7.26 -11.65
CA ARG A 35 -1.60 -8.38 -11.69
C ARG A 35 -2.10 -8.75 -13.08
N GLY A 36 -1.60 -8.08 -14.11
CA GLY A 36 -1.88 -8.39 -15.52
C GLY A 36 -2.99 -7.53 -16.13
N PRO A 37 -3.09 -7.52 -17.47
CA PRO A 37 -3.95 -6.59 -18.21
C PRO A 37 -5.45 -6.82 -17.99
N GLY A 38 -5.87 -8.04 -17.63
CA GLY A 38 -7.27 -8.34 -17.31
C GLY A 38 -7.67 -7.99 -15.87
N PHE A 39 -6.76 -7.43 -15.06
CA PHE A 39 -7.04 -7.12 -13.66
C PHE A 39 -7.63 -5.72 -13.50
N ALA A 40 -8.76 -5.65 -12.79
CA ALA A 40 -9.30 -4.42 -12.24
C ALA A 40 -9.49 -4.58 -10.73
N ILE A 41 -9.30 -3.49 -9.97
CA ILE A 41 -9.70 -3.47 -8.57
C ILE A 41 -11.24 -3.58 -8.54
N SER A 42 -11.74 -4.54 -7.76
CA SER A 42 -13.16 -4.83 -7.64
C SER A 42 -13.90 -3.79 -6.79
N GLY A 43 -15.20 -3.97 -6.61
CA GLY A 43 -16.04 -3.08 -5.79
C GLY A 43 -16.36 -1.79 -6.53
N ASP A 44 -16.54 -0.72 -5.77
CA ASP A 44 -16.83 0.63 -6.22
C ASP A 44 -15.55 1.47 -6.43
N PHE A 45 -14.42 0.81 -6.65
CA PHE A 45 -13.14 1.50 -6.85
C PHE A 45 -13.17 2.43 -8.07
N SER A 46 -12.71 3.66 -7.87
CA SER A 46 -12.35 4.59 -8.93
C SER A 46 -11.04 5.31 -8.58
N PRO A 47 -10.14 5.55 -9.55
CA PRO A 47 -8.97 6.39 -9.33
C PRO A 47 -9.35 7.79 -8.82
N LEU A 48 -8.43 8.44 -8.09
CA LEU A 48 -8.62 9.83 -7.71
C LEU A 48 -8.74 10.72 -8.96
N PRO A 49 -9.56 11.78 -8.95
CA PRO A 49 -9.62 12.72 -10.07
C PRO A 49 -8.24 13.32 -10.36
N VAL A 50 -7.96 13.58 -11.65
CA VAL A 50 -6.65 14.09 -12.08
C VAL A 50 -6.35 15.42 -11.38
N GLY A 51 -5.20 15.48 -10.71
CA GLY A 51 -4.77 16.68 -9.96
C GLY A 51 -5.47 16.86 -8.60
N CYS A 52 -6.31 15.92 -8.17
CA CYS A 52 -7.04 15.99 -6.91
C CYS A 52 -6.63 14.85 -5.98
N GLU A 53 -5.52 15.02 -5.25
CA GLU A 53 -5.12 14.09 -4.19
C GLU A 53 -5.60 14.63 -2.83
N PRO A 54 -6.23 13.80 -1.97
CA PRO A 54 -6.83 14.26 -0.73
C PRO A 54 -5.76 14.66 0.30
N ASP A 55 -6.03 15.71 1.07
CA ASP A 55 -5.33 15.95 2.33
C ASP A 55 -5.90 15.04 3.44
N ALA A 56 -5.32 15.13 4.64
CA ALA A 56 -5.71 14.27 5.75
C ALA A 56 -7.14 14.51 6.23
N GLN A 57 -7.64 15.74 6.14
CA GLN A 57 -9.00 16.07 6.56
C GLN A 57 -10.01 15.50 5.56
N ALA A 58 -9.75 15.63 4.26
CA ALA A 58 -10.57 15.04 3.21
C ALA A 58 -10.63 13.51 3.33
N VAL A 59 -9.50 12.85 3.70
CA VAL A 59 -9.50 11.42 4.02
C VAL A 59 -10.39 11.12 5.23
N ALA A 60 -10.22 11.85 6.34
CA ALA A 60 -11.00 11.62 7.55
C ALA A 60 -12.51 11.85 7.32
N ASP A 61 -12.88 12.86 6.55
CA ASP A 61 -14.26 13.16 6.19
C ASP A 61 -14.87 12.07 5.30
N ALA A 62 -14.10 11.55 4.32
CA ALA A 62 -14.55 10.45 3.47
C ALA A 62 -14.71 9.14 4.27
N VAL A 63 -13.79 8.85 5.21
CA VAL A 63 -13.94 7.72 6.14
C VAL A 63 -15.18 7.90 7.00
N ARG A 64 -15.42 9.09 7.53
CA ARG A 64 -16.62 9.38 8.32
C ARG A 64 -17.90 9.11 7.56
N GLN A 65 -18.00 9.66 6.35
CA GLN A 65 -19.15 9.44 5.49
C GLN A 65 -19.38 7.95 5.20
N ALA A 66 -18.31 7.19 4.96
CA ALA A 66 -18.42 5.74 4.74
C ALA A 66 -18.97 5.02 5.98
N PHE A 67 -18.47 5.34 7.17
CA PHE A 67 -18.95 4.76 8.43
C PHE A 67 -20.40 5.14 8.74
N GLU A 68 -20.82 6.37 8.46
CA GLU A 68 -22.22 6.82 8.58
C GLU A 68 -23.15 6.09 7.61
N THR A 69 -22.69 5.84 6.38
CA THR A 69 -23.46 5.15 5.34
C THR A 69 -23.53 3.64 5.56
N SER A 70 -22.58 3.07 6.31
CA SER A 70 -22.45 1.63 6.55
C SER A 70 -21.99 1.32 7.98
N PRO A 71 -22.80 1.66 8.99
CA PRO A 71 -22.41 1.54 10.40
C PRO A 71 -22.18 0.07 10.80
N GLY A 72 -21.12 -0.17 11.59
CA GLY A 72 -20.77 -1.50 12.12
C GLY A 72 -20.21 -2.50 11.10
N VAL A 73 -20.02 -2.08 9.84
CA VAL A 73 -19.52 -2.97 8.77
C VAL A 73 -18.00 -3.13 8.83
N PHE A 74 -17.29 -2.02 8.99
CA PHE A 74 -15.85 -1.94 8.79
C PHE A 74 -15.08 -2.29 10.06
N GLY A 75 -14.26 -3.36 9.99
CA GLY A 75 -13.29 -3.71 11.04
C GLY A 75 -11.86 -3.33 10.70
N ASN A 76 -11.57 -3.06 9.42
CA ASN A 76 -10.25 -2.70 8.93
C ASN A 76 -10.36 -1.50 7.99
N ILE A 77 -9.40 -0.58 8.11
CA ILE A 77 -9.15 0.48 7.14
C ILE A 77 -7.81 0.19 6.47
N VAL A 78 -7.79 0.13 5.15
CA VAL A 78 -6.61 -0.23 4.36
C VAL A 78 -6.20 0.95 3.48
N PHE A 79 -5.05 1.53 3.73
CA PHE A 79 -4.45 2.52 2.83
C PHE A 79 -3.94 1.79 1.58
N ALA A 80 -4.72 1.84 0.50
CA ALA A 80 -4.38 1.30 -0.82
C ALA A 80 -5.30 1.90 -1.90
N GLY A 81 -4.72 2.34 -3.02
CA GLY A 81 -5.46 2.85 -4.18
C GLY A 81 -4.78 2.46 -5.49
N ALA A 82 -4.89 3.32 -6.52
CA ALA A 82 -4.14 3.15 -7.77
C ALA A 82 -2.62 3.35 -7.57
N GLY A 83 -2.25 4.24 -6.64
CA GLY A 83 -0.87 4.59 -6.32
C GLY A 83 -0.29 3.85 -5.11
N ASP A 84 0.94 4.20 -4.75
CA ASP A 84 1.59 3.73 -3.52
C ASP A 84 1.39 4.74 -2.37
N PRO A 85 0.78 4.32 -1.24
CA PRO A 85 0.45 5.24 -0.15
C PRO A 85 1.66 5.80 0.58
N LEU A 86 2.84 5.16 0.53
CA LEU A 86 4.04 5.64 1.21
C LEU A 86 4.66 6.86 0.53
N LEU A 87 4.32 7.13 -0.74
CA LEU A 87 4.66 8.40 -1.41
C LEU A 87 3.97 9.62 -0.77
N ARG A 88 2.90 9.38 0.01
CA ARG A 88 2.21 10.41 0.80
C ARG A 88 2.20 10.07 2.30
N LEU A 89 3.34 9.58 2.82
CA LEU A 89 3.48 9.16 4.22
C LEU A 89 2.95 10.21 5.23
N HIS A 90 3.23 11.50 5.03
CA HIS A 90 2.74 12.55 5.94
C HIS A 90 1.20 12.65 5.96
N VAL A 91 0.53 12.47 4.81
CA VAL A 91 -0.94 12.46 4.75
C VAL A 91 -1.49 11.20 5.40
N LEU A 92 -0.84 10.06 5.16
CA LEU A 92 -1.18 8.78 5.79
C LEU A 92 -1.16 8.90 7.32
N GLU A 93 -0.08 9.43 7.88
CA GLU A 93 0.09 9.60 9.32
C GLU A 93 -0.99 10.50 9.93
N SER A 94 -1.19 11.69 9.35
CA SER A 94 -2.22 12.62 9.81
C SER A 94 -3.62 12.04 9.68
N SER A 95 -3.90 11.30 8.60
CA SER A 95 -5.19 10.61 8.42
C SER A 95 -5.38 9.52 9.47
N ALA A 96 -4.36 8.71 9.72
CA ALA A 96 -4.39 7.63 10.71
C ALA A 96 -4.64 8.15 12.13
N GLN A 97 -4.07 9.30 12.48
CA GLN A 97 -4.36 9.99 13.74
C GLN A 97 -5.83 10.42 13.80
N LEU A 98 -6.30 11.20 12.81
CA LEU A 98 -7.69 11.69 12.77
C LEU A 98 -8.73 10.56 12.79
N ILE A 99 -8.44 9.43 12.16
CA ILE A 99 -9.31 8.26 12.13
C ILE A 99 -9.38 7.60 13.52
N ARG A 100 -8.23 7.38 14.17
CA ARG A 100 -8.20 6.73 15.50
C ARG A 100 -8.79 7.61 16.59
N ASP A 101 -8.67 8.93 16.48
CA ASP A 101 -9.30 9.86 17.41
C ASP A 101 -10.83 9.82 17.34
N GLN A 102 -11.39 9.34 16.21
CA GLN A 102 -12.84 9.25 15.98
C GLN A 102 -13.40 7.83 16.14
N TYR A 103 -12.59 6.80 15.89
CA TYR A 103 -13.05 5.42 15.82
C TYR A 103 -12.18 4.49 16.66
N ASP A 104 -12.75 3.97 17.73
CA ASP A 104 -12.11 2.94 18.55
C ASP A 104 -12.13 1.57 17.84
N GLY A 105 -11.06 0.80 18.04
CA GLY A 105 -10.98 -0.61 17.63
C GLY A 105 -10.78 -0.87 16.13
N VAL A 106 -10.69 0.18 15.30
CA VAL A 106 -10.37 0.02 13.86
C VAL A 106 -8.92 -0.41 13.67
N GLN A 107 -8.71 -1.45 12.86
CA GLN A 107 -7.37 -1.90 12.49
C GLN A 107 -6.89 -1.16 11.24
N LEU A 108 -5.72 -0.53 11.32
CA LEU A 108 -5.13 0.16 10.18
C LEU A 108 -4.10 -0.73 9.48
N ARG A 109 -4.25 -0.88 8.16
CA ARG A 109 -3.31 -1.60 7.30
C ARG A 109 -2.79 -0.69 6.19
N VAL A 110 -1.51 -0.85 5.84
CA VAL A 110 -0.93 -0.21 4.64
C VAL A 110 -0.62 -1.29 3.60
N ASN A 111 -1.01 -1.08 2.35
CA ASN A 111 -0.68 -1.97 1.24
C ASN A 111 0.20 -1.21 0.23
N THR A 112 1.45 -1.62 0.11
CA THR A 112 2.52 -0.87 -0.55
C THR A 112 3.41 -1.80 -1.38
N ASN A 113 4.13 -1.23 -2.35
CA ASN A 113 5.25 -1.89 -2.99
C ASN A 113 6.50 -1.97 -2.09
N GLY A 114 6.58 -1.18 -1.01
CA GLY A 114 7.68 -1.19 -0.04
C GLY A 114 9.02 -0.69 -0.57
N LEU A 115 9.04 -0.02 -1.72
CA LEU A 115 10.26 0.42 -2.37
C LEU A 115 10.78 1.73 -1.75
N ILE A 116 11.47 1.60 -0.61
CA ILE A 116 12.04 2.70 0.17
C ILE A 116 13.56 2.52 0.30
N ALA A 117 14.32 3.61 0.19
CA ALA A 117 15.76 3.55 0.41
C ALA A 117 16.09 2.99 1.81
N ASN A 118 17.11 2.13 1.92
CA ASN A 118 17.47 1.48 3.19
C ASN A 118 17.66 2.48 4.35
N SER A 119 18.20 3.66 4.08
CA SER A 119 18.39 4.72 5.07
C SER A 119 17.07 5.27 5.65
N GLY A 120 15.97 5.20 4.91
CA GLY A 120 14.64 5.65 5.33
C GLY A 120 13.70 4.53 5.79
N ALA A 121 14.08 3.26 5.61
CA ALA A 121 13.22 2.12 5.89
C ALA A 121 12.84 2.02 7.38
N ALA A 122 13.83 2.14 8.28
CA ALA A 122 13.61 2.07 9.73
C ALA A 122 12.74 3.23 10.25
N ASP A 123 13.01 4.46 9.81
CA ASP A 123 12.21 5.64 10.17
C ASP A 123 10.75 5.49 9.69
N THR A 124 10.57 5.07 8.43
CA THR A 124 9.23 4.87 7.86
C THR A 124 8.46 3.80 8.65
N ALA A 125 9.08 2.66 8.95
CA ALA A 125 8.46 1.60 9.74
C ALA A 125 8.08 2.07 11.15
N ALA A 126 8.97 2.77 11.86
CA ALA A 126 8.71 3.32 13.19
C ALA A 126 7.54 4.33 13.18
N ARG A 127 7.47 5.16 12.14
CA ARG A 127 6.39 6.14 11.93
C ARG A 127 5.04 5.49 11.66
N LEU A 128 5.00 4.45 10.82
CA LEU A 128 3.78 3.67 10.61
C LEU A 128 3.28 3.04 11.93
N HIS A 129 4.19 2.46 12.71
CA HIS A 129 3.85 1.89 14.01
C HIS A 129 3.35 2.96 15.00
N SER A 130 3.98 4.14 15.07
CA SER A 130 3.57 5.20 15.99
C SER A 130 2.16 5.75 15.71
N VAL A 131 1.74 5.75 14.44
CA VAL A 131 0.37 6.10 14.04
C VAL A 131 -0.60 4.92 14.05
N GLY A 132 -0.22 3.80 14.67
CA GLY A 132 -1.11 2.67 14.95
C GLY A 132 -1.46 1.83 13.74
N VAL A 133 -0.66 1.86 12.69
CA VAL A 133 -0.70 0.81 11.67
C VAL A 133 -0.34 -0.51 12.35
N SER A 134 -1.22 -1.50 12.24
CA SER A 134 -1.00 -2.82 12.84
C SER A 134 -0.48 -3.85 11.83
N THR A 135 -0.75 -3.64 10.54
CA THR A 135 -0.28 -4.53 9.47
C THR A 135 0.25 -3.76 8.26
N VAL A 136 1.32 -4.26 7.65
CA VAL A 136 1.82 -3.80 6.34
C VAL A 136 1.81 -4.97 5.37
N SER A 137 1.12 -4.81 4.25
CA SER A 137 1.20 -5.71 3.10
C SER A 137 2.22 -5.17 2.11
N VAL A 138 3.28 -5.93 1.82
CA VAL A 138 4.40 -5.52 0.96
C VAL A 138 4.44 -6.37 -0.32
N ALA A 139 4.53 -5.74 -1.49
CA ALA A 139 4.72 -6.45 -2.76
C ALA A 139 6.18 -6.90 -2.93
N LEU A 140 6.54 -8.03 -2.31
CA LEU A 140 7.86 -8.66 -2.46
C LEU A 140 8.09 -9.17 -3.90
N MET A 141 7.01 -9.60 -4.56
CA MET A 141 6.93 -10.04 -5.96
C MET A 141 7.68 -11.32 -6.33
N THR A 142 8.94 -11.47 -5.94
CA THR A 142 9.79 -12.62 -6.28
C THR A 142 10.97 -12.70 -5.30
N ALA A 143 11.68 -13.84 -5.30
CA ALA A 143 12.95 -13.98 -4.58
C ALA A 143 14.17 -13.55 -5.42
N ASP A 144 14.01 -13.36 -6.72
CA ASP A 144 15.08 -13.02 -7.65
C ASP A 144 15.19 -11.49 -7.88
N PRO A 145 16.33 -10.86 -7.57
CA PRO A 145 16.53 -9.42 -7.76
C PRO A 145 16.45 -8.92 -9.22
N GLU A 146 16.91 -9.72 -10.19
CA GLU A 146 16.86 -9.37 -11.61
C GLU A 146 15.42 -9.45 -12.12
N GLN A 147 14.71 -10.53 -11.75
CA GLN A 147 13.29 -10.68 -12.06
C GLN A 147 12.46 -9.58 -11.41
N TYR A 148 12.75 -9.21 -10.15
CA TYR A 148 12.08 -8.09 -9.49
C TYR A 148 12.23 -6.80 -10.30
N SER A 149 13.44 -6.53 -10.79
CA SER A 149 13.73 -5.33 -11.59
C SER A 149 12.96 -5.34 -12.91
N ALA A 150 12.81 -6.49 -13.55
CA ALA A 150 12.01 -6.66 -14.77
C ALA A 150 10.50 -6.47 -14.53
N LEU A 151 9.98 -7.01 -13.42
CA LEU A 151 8.57 -6.94 -13.03
C LEU A 151 8.17 -5.54 -12.56
N MET A 152 8.92 -4.98 -11.62
CA MET A 152 8.57 -3.75 -10.92
C MET A 152 9.13 -2.49 -11.56
N LYS A 153 10.10 -2.63 -12.48
CA LYS A 153 10.68 -1.54 -13.28
C LYS A 153 10.97 -0.26 -12.47
N PRO A 154 11.58 -0.36 -11.28
CA PRO A 154 11.80 0.81 -10.40
C PRO A 154 12.64 1.90 -11.06
N GLU A 155 13.45 1.54 -12.07
CA GLU A 155 14.32 2.47 -12.78
C GLU A 155 13.62 3.30 -13.85
N LYS A 156 12.56 2.79 -14.46
CA LYS A 156 11.86 3.45 -15.58
C LYS A 156 10.97 4.61 -15.13
N LEU A 157 10.67 4.69 -13.84
CA LEU A 157 9.91 5.80 -13.24
C LEU A 157 10.84 6.88 -12.63
N ARG A 158 12.17 6.78 -12.83
CA ARG A 158 13.21 7.73 -12.37
C ARG A 158 13.37 8.96 -13.30
N LEU A 159 12.29 9.59 -13.74
CA LEU A 159 12.37 10.88 -14.46
C LEU A 159 12.67 12.05 -13.51
N SER A 160 13.72 11.92 -12.69
CA SER A 160 14.25 13.01 -11.85
C SER A 160 15.77 12.95 -11.85
N PRO A 161 16.46 13.94 -12.45
CA PRO A 161 17.91 14.00 -12.50
C PRO A 161 18.44 14.38 -11.11
N GLY A 162 18.79 13.39 -10.30
CA GLY A 162 19.40 13.67 -8.98
C GLY A 162 19.41 12.55 -7.96
N PHE A 163 18.81 11.38 -8.21
CA PHE A 163 18.81 10.28 -7.24
C PHE A 163 19.55 9.05 -7.75
N SER A 164 20.79 8.91 -7.28
CA SER A 164 21.62 7.72 -7.45
C SER A 164 21.58 6.87 -6.18
N LEU A 165 20.53 6.08 -6.02
CA LEU A 165 20.50 4.90 -5.14
C LEU A 165 19.66 3.85 -5.86
N GLN A 166 20.24 2.68 -6.16
CA GLN A 166 19.54 1.58 -6.82
C GLN A 166 18.43 1.08 -5.90
N LEU A 167 17.23 1.65 -6.02
CA LEU A 167 16.02 1.09 -5.43
C LEU A 167 15.66 -0.17 -6.21
N GLY A 168 15.62 -1.30 -5.52
CA GLY A 168 15.32 -2.61 -6.07
C GLY A 168 14.90 -3.60 -4.99
N HIS A 169 15.05 -4.89 -5.32
CA HIS A 169 14.61 -6.00 -4.46
C HIS A 169 15.19 -5.94 -3.04
N GLN A 170 16.48 -5.60 -2.92
CA GLN A 170 17.15 -5.47 -1.63
C GLN A 170 16.48 -4.42 -0.73
N GLN A 171 16.00 -3.30 -1.29
CA GLN A 171 15.32 -2.25 -0.52
C GLN A 171 13.95 -2.70 -0.02
N VAL A 172 13.23 -3.46 -0.83
CA VAL A 172 11.95 -4.05 -0.38
C VAL A 172 12.19 -5.04 0.75
N CYS A 173 13.18 -5.91 0.63
CA CYS A 173 13.57 -6.83 1.71
C CYS A 173 13.99 -6.07 2.98
N GLY A 174 14.79 -5.01 2.83
CA GLY A 174 15.21 -4.14 3.93
C GLY A 174 14.02 -3.45 4.62
N PHE A 175 13.03 -3.02 3.85
CA PHE A 175 11.80 -2.44 4.40
C PHE A 175 10.94 -3.48 5.14
N VAL A 176 10.81 -4.69 4.61
CA VAL A 176 10.13 -5.80 5.31
C VAL A 176 10.79 -6.05 6.66
N SER A 177 12.11 -6.22 6.71
CA SER A 177 12.86 -6.42 7.96
C SER A 177 12.69 -5.24 8.92
N ALA A 178 12.69 -4.00 8.42
CA ALA A 178 12.47 -2.81 9.23
C ALA A 178 11.06 -2.78 9.85
N CYS A 179 10.02 -3.16 9.11
CA CYS A 179 8.66 -3.27 9.62
C CYS A 179 8.55 -4.33 10.72
N ILE A 180 9.14 -5.51 10.53
CA ILE A 180 9.18 -6.56 11.54
C ILE A 180 9.89 -6.07 12.81
N ALA A 181 11.06 -5.44 12.67
CA ALA A 181 11.82 -4.89 13.79
C ALA A 181 11.06 -3.79 14.56
N ALA A 182 10.20 -3.03 13.86
CA ALA A 182 9.33 -2.03 14.47
C ALA A 182 8.08 -2.62 15.16
N GLY A 183 7.87 -3.94 15.12
CA GLY A 183 6.74 -4.62 15.75
C GLY A 183 5.46 -4.66 14.90
N LEU A 184 5.55 -4.36 13.61
CA LEU A 184 4.42 -4.45 12.68
C LEU A 184 4.19 -5.90 12.24
N ASN A 185 2.93 -6.30 12.08
CA ASN A 185 2.64 -7.53 11.34
C ASN A 185 2.93 -7.30 9.86
N VAL A 186 3.69 -8.18 9.21
CA VAL A 186 4.00 -8.04 7.78
C VAL A 186 3.45 -9.22 6.98
N GLU A 187 2.80 -8.91 5.88
CA GLU A 187 2.33 -9.87 4.87
C GLU A 187 3.01 -9.55 3.54
N CYS A 188 3.99 -10.35 3.15
CA CYS A 188 4.58 -10.26 1.82
C CYS A 188 3.64 -10.87 0.78
N THR A 189 3.65 -10.30 -0.42
CA THR A 189 2.82 -10.78 -1.53
C THR A 189 3.62 -10.91 -2.82
N ALA A 190 3.24 -11.91 -3.61
CA ALA A 190 3.73 -12.14 -4.96
C ALA A 190 2.55 -12.48 -5.88
N VAL A 191 2.68 -12.25 -7.17
CA VAL A 191 1.64 -12.54 -8.16
C VAL A 191 1.95 -13.87 -8.84
N ARG A 192 0.95 -14.75 -8.97
CA ARG A 192 1.04 -16.04 -9.67
C ARG A 192 1.14 -15.85 -11.19
N SER A 193 2.09 -15.05 -11.66
CA SER A 193 2.45 -14.98 -13.08
C SER A 193 3.27 -16.24 -13.45
N PRO A 194 3.25 -16.67 -14.72
CA PRO A 194 3.92 -17.91 -15.15
C PRO A 194 5.43 -17.97 -14.85
N GLU A 195 6.08 -16.81 -14.78
CA GLU A 195 7.53 -16.70 -14.63
C GLU A 195 7.99 -16.62 -13.17
N VAL A 196 7.07 -16.39 -12.21
CA VAL A 196 7.41 -16.18 -10.80
C VAL A 196 7.36 -17.49 -10.03
N ASP A 197 8.48 -17.84 -9.39
CA ASP A 197 8.53 -18.91 -8.40
C ASP A 197 7.90 -18.43 -7.08
N ILE A 198 6.64 -18.82 -6.87
CA ILE A 198 5.87 -18.48 -5.67
C ILE A 198 6.43 -19.17 -4.43
N GLY A 199 6.97 -20.38 -4.56
CA GLY A 199 7.56 -21.11 -3.44
C GLY A 199 8.83 -20.42 -2.94
N ALA A 200 9.68 -19.97 -3.86
CA ALA A 200 10.87 -19.19 -3.50
C ALA A 200 10.49 -17.83 -2.87
N ALA A 201 9.48 -17.14 -3.41
CA ALA A 201 9.00 -15.88 -2.83
C ALA A 201 8.40 -16.07 -1.43
N GLU A 202 7.68 -17.17 -1.19
CA GLU A 202 7.14 -17.54 0.13
C GLU A 202 8.26 -17.89 1.12
N ALA A 203 9.27 -18.65 0.68
CA ALA A 203 10.43 -18.98 1.51
C ALA A 203 11.19 -17.72 1.94
N LEU A 204 11.47 -16.80 1.00
CA LEU A 204 12.12 -15.53 1.30
C LEU A 204 11.29 -14.68 2.27
N ALA A 205 9.97 -14.61 2.11
CA ALA A 205 9.11 -13.92 3.06
C ALA A 205 9.23 -14.49 4.48
N GLY A 206 9.28 -15.82 4.60
CA GLY A 206 9.48 -16.52 5.87
C GLY A 206 10.84 -16.24 6.50
N GLU A 207 11.92 -16.22 5.70
CA GLU A 207 13.27 -15.85 6.15
C GLU A 207 13.34 -14.43 6.71
N LEU A 208 12.58 -13.51 6.12
CA LEU A 208 12.45 -12.13 6.59
C LEU A 208 11.50 -11.98 7.80
N GLY A 209 10.85 -13.06 8.25
CA GLY A 209 9.92 -13.06 9.38
C GLY A 209 8.50 -12.61 9.05
N ALA A 210 8.12 -12.55 7.77
CA ALA A 210 6.80 -12.15 7.31
C ALA A 210 5.89 -13.34 6.98
N SER A 211 4.58 -13.14 7.11
CA SER A 211 3.60 -14.03 6.48
C SER A 211 3.56 -13.82 4.97
N PHE A 212 2.96 -14.75 4.22
CA PHE A 212 2.92 -14.68 2.76
C PHE A 212 1.52 -14.88 2.19
N ARG A 213 1.21 -14.16 1.10
CA ARG A 213 0.00 -14.37 0.30
C ARG A 213 0.26 -14.20 -1.19
N ALA A 214 0.01 -15.26 -1.94
CA ALA A 214 -0.01 -15.20 -3.40
C ALA A 214 -1.28 -14.49 -3.93
N ARG A 215 -1.12 -13.68 -4.98
CA ARG A 215 -2.20 -12.97 -5.69
C ARG A 215 -2.44 -13.61 -7.06
N SER A 216 -3.68 -13.57 -7.55
CA SER A 216 -3.99 -14.05 -8.90
C SER A 216 -3.42 -13.12 -9.98
N TRP A 217 -2.93 -13.73 -11.05
CA TRP A 217 -2.61 -13.10 -12.34
C TRP A 217 -3.84 -13.13 -13.26
N HIS A 218 -4.05 -12.08 -14.04
CA HIS A 218 -5.17 -11.91 -14.95
C HIS A 218 -4.66 -11.63 -16.37
N PRO A 219 -4.65 -12.64 -17.27
CA PRO A 219 -4.25 -12.48 -18.66
C PRO A 219 -5.22 -11.54 -19.43
N PRO A 220 -4.85 -11.11 -20.66
CA PRO A 220 -5.71 -10.28 -21.51
C PRO A 220 -7.09 -10.90 -21.78
#